data_AF-A0A9E4KZ91-F1
#
_entry.id   AF-A0A9E4KZ91-F1
#
_cell.length_a   1.000
_cell.length_b   1.000
_cell.length_c   1.000
_cell.angle_alpha   90.00
_cell.angle_beta   90.00
_cell.angle_gamma   90.00
#
_symmetry.space_group_name_H-M   'P 1'
#
loop_
_entity.id
_entity.type
_entity.pdbx_description
1 polymer ?
#
loop_
_entity_poly.entity_id
_entity_poly.type
_entity_poly.pdbx_seq_one_letter_code
_entity_poly.pdbx_strand_id
1 'polypeptide(L)'
;MSRQKHKDADRRFAALAYILPVIGGLLGLALDGGNPLTRVHARQSISTVIALIITFFVWAAVGYVLSLIPIAGPIVAIALFSLVIAMAAFLAANWLFSFVMALRGEERTIPFANRVALRVFGNGGAETPSA
;
A
#
# COMPACT_ATOMS: atom_id res chain seq x y z
N MET A 1 -17.18 -25.80 18.56
CA MET A 1 -15.73 -25.86 18.25
C MET A 1 -15.37 -25.57 16.78
N SER A 2 -16.30 -25.54 15.81
CA SER A 2 -16.00 -25.30 14.38
C SER A 2 -15.75 -23.82 14.01
N ARG A 3 -16.35 -22.86 14.74
CA ARG A 3 -16.25 -21.41 14.44
C ARG A 3 -14.85 -20.81 14.68
N GLN A 4 -14.07 -21.38 15.58
CA GLN A 4 -12.77 -20.84 15.99
C GLN A 4 -11.67 -21.16 14.96
N LYS A 5 -11.75 -22.34 14.33
CA LYS A 5 -10.84 -22.73 13.23
C LYS A 5 -10.92 -21.82 12.01
N HIS A 6 -12.12 -21.30 11.67
CA HIS A 6 -12.27 -20.39 10.54
C HIS A 6 -11.57 -19.05 10.79
N LYS A 7 -11.72 -18.47 11.98
CA LYS A 7 -11.08 -17.20 12.36
C LYS A 7 -9.55 -17.26 12.30
N ASP A 8 -8.96 -18.40 12.65
CA ASP A 8 -7.52 -18.59 12.63
C ASP A 8 -6.97 -18.80 11.21
N ALA A 9 -7.75 -19.43 10.32
CA ALA A 9 -7.40 -19.57 8.92
C ALA A 9 -7.39 -18.20 8.21
N ASP A 10 -8.41 -17.38 8.42
CA ASP A 10 -8.53 -16.04 7.82
C ASP A 10 -7.35 -15.13 8.21
N ARG A 11 -6.90 -15.21 9.47
CA ARG A 11 -5.71 -14.49 9.96
C ARG A 11 -4.41 -14.93 9.31
N ARG A 12 -4.26 -16.23 9.06
CA ARG A 12 -3.05 -16.79 8.42
C ARG A 12 -3.00 -16.43 6.94
N PHE A 13 -4.13 -16.42 6.24
CA PHE A 13 -4.22 -15.95 4.86
C PHE A 13 -3.94 -14.45 4.76
N ALA A 14 -4.48 -13.64 5.67
CA ALA A 14 -4.15 -12.22 5.76
C ALA A 14 -2.66 -11.98 6.02
N ALA A 15 -2.01 -12.84 6.82
CA ALA A 15 -0.58 -12.74 7.07
C ALA A 15 0.27 -13.15 5.85
N LEU A 16 -0.11 -14.23 5.17
CA LEU A 16 0.54 -14.68 3.94
C LEU A 16 0.44 -13.63 2.82
N ALA A 17 -0.63 -12.83 2.81
CA ALA A 17 -0.80 -11.72 1.87
C ALA A 17 0.27 -10.63 1.98
N TYR A 18 1.05 -10.59 3.08
CA TYR A 18 2.12 -9.62 3.25
C TYR A 18 3.51 -10.20 2.95
N ILE A 19 3.76 -11.50 3.16
CA ILE A 19 5.11 -12.11 3.03
C ILE A 19 5.80 -11.77 1.68
N LEU A 20 5.03 -11.64 0.60
CA LEU A 20 5.46 -10.93 -0.60
C LEU A 20 4.45 -9.80 -0.88
N PRO A 21 4.81 -8.51 -0.82
CA PRO A 21 3.87 -7.41 -1.04
C PRO A 21 3.09 -7.53 -2.36
N VAL A 22 3.79 -7.98 -3.41
CA VAL A 22 3.22 -8.21 -4.75
C VAL A 22 2.40 -9.49 -4.79
N ILE A 23 3.01 -10.64 -4.47
CA ILE A 23 2.36 -11.95 -4.62
C ILE A 23 1.25 -12.14 -3.59
N GLY A 24 1.46 -11.72 -2.36
CA GLY A 24 0.49 -11.81 -1.29
C GLY A 24 -0.70 -10.85 -1.48
N GLY A 25 -0.49 -9.64 -2.01
CA GLY A 25 -1.59 -8.75 -2.40
C GLY A 25 -2.45 -9.36 -3.52
N LEU A 26 -1.80 -9.95 -4.53
CA LEU A 26 -2.49 -10.62 -5.64
C LEU A 26 -3.21 -11.89 -5.20
N LEU A 27 -2.59 -12.72 -4.36
CA LEU A 27 -3.22 -13.92 -3.78
C LEU A 27 -4.38 -13.55 -2.85
N GLY A 28 -4.23 -12.48 -2.05
CA GLY A 28 -5.29 -11.97 -1.21
C GLY A 28 -6.53 -11.57 -2.02
N LEU A 29 -6.36 -10.94 -3.19
CA LEU A 29 -7.46 -10.63 -4.11
C LEU A 29 -8.01 -11.86 -4.86
N ALA A 30 -7.14 -12.80 -5.24
CA ALA A 30 -7.54 -14.00 -5.97
C ALA A 30 -8.29 -15.02 -5.09
N LEU A 31 -7.96 -15.06 -3.80
CA LEU A 31 -8.56 -15.97 -2.81
C LEU A 31 -9.66 -15.30 -1.98
N ASP A 32 -9.99 -14.05 -2.27
CA ASP A 32 -11.00 -13.30 -1.52
C ASP A 32 -12.40 -13.86 -1.76
N GLY A 33 -12.88 -14.66 -0.81
CA GLY A 33 -14.28 -15.12 -0.72
C GLY A 33 -15.29 -14.04 -0.33
N GLY A 34 -14.99 -12.76 -0.58
CA GLY A 34 -15.86 -11.61 -0.30
C GLY A 34 -15.64 -10.92 1.05
N ASN A 35 -14.48 -11.06 1.68
CA ASN A 35 -14.20 -10.44 2.97
C ASN A 35 -13.71 -8.98 2.77
N PRO A 36 -14.46 -7.96 3.25
CA PRO A 36 -14.10 -6.56 3.06
C PRO A 36 -12.70 -6.21 3.63
N LEU A 37 -12.29 -6.84 4.75
CA LEU A 37 -10.97 -6.65 5.37
C LEU A 37 -9.84 -7.07 4.42
N THR A 38 -9.98 -8.23 3.77
CA THR A 38 -9.00 -8.75 2.80
C THR A 38 -8.87 -7.81 1.61
N ARG A 39 -9.99 -7.27 1.11
CA ARG A 39 -9.98 -6.32 -0.03
C ARG A 39 -9.23 -5.03 0.29
N VAL A 40 -9.45 -4.46 1.47
CA VAL A 40 -8.79 -3.20 1.87
C VAL A 40 -7.28 -3.39 1.95
N HIS A 41 -6.83 -4.45 2.64
CA HIS A 41 -5.40 -4.71 2.78
C HIS A 41 -4.73 -5.13 1.47
N ALA A 42 -5.40 -5.90 0.61
CA ALA A 42 -4.88 -6.28 -0.69
C ALA A 42 -4.70 -5.05 -1.61
N ARG A 43 -5.70 -4.14 -1.66
CA ARG A 43 -5.59 -2.87 -2.38
C ARG A 43 -4.46 -2.01 -1.84
N GLN A 44 -4.32 -1.93 -0.52
CA GLN A 44 -3.24 -1.15 0.11
C GLN A 44 -1.86 -1.71 -0.22
N SER A 45 -1.69 -3.04 -0.24
CA SER A 45 -0.43 -3.69 -0.63
C SER A 45 -0.06 -3.38 -2.09
N ILE A 46 -1.03 -3.52 -3.01
CA ILE A 46 -0.82 -3.20 -4.43
C ILE A 46 -0.48 -1.73 -4.62
N SER A 47 -1.23 -0.82 -3.99
CA SER A 47 -0.96 0.62 -4.07
C SER A 47 0.42 0.99 -3.55
N THR A 48 0.91 0.31 -2.51
CA THR A 48 2.26 0.50 -1.97
C THR A 48 3.34 0.13 -3.00
N VAL A 49 3.16 -1.01 -3.69
CA VAL A 49 4.05 -1.45 -4.77
C VAL A 49 4.02 -0.47 -5.94
N ILE A 50 2.82 -0.08 -6.39
CA ILE A 50 2.65 0.87 -7.48
C ILE A 50 3.33 2.22 -7.15
N ALA A 51 3.15 2.72 -5.93
CA ALA A 51 3.79 3.97 -5.49
C ALA A 51 5.32 3.88 -5.54
N LEU A 52 5.90 2.75 -5.12
CA LEU A 52 7.34 2.52 -5.19
C LEU A 52 7.85 2.50 -6.64
N ILE A 53 7.14 1.78 -7.52
CA ILE A 53 7.47 1.70 -8.96
C ILE A 53 7.42 3.10 -9.59
N ILE A 54 6.34 3.83 -9.39
CA ILE A 54 6.18 5.21 -9.91
C ILE A 54 7.32 6.10 -9.39
N THR A 55 7.64 6.03 -8.10
CA THR A 55 8.73 6.82 -7.51
C THR A 55 10.06 6.53 -8.20
N PHE A 56 10.37 5.26 -8.44
CA PHE A 56 11.61 4.87 -9.13
C PHE A 56 11.64 5.38 -10.58
N PHE A 57 10.54 5.24 -11.33
CA PHE A 57 10.47 5.73 -12.72
C PHE A 57 10.55 7.25 -12.82
N VAL A 58 9.92 7.98 -11.89
CA VAL A 58 10.04 9.44 -11.81
C VAL A 58 11.49 9.85 -11.56
N TRP A 59 12.15 9.20 -10.59
CA TRP A 59 13.58 9.45 -10.35
C TRP A 59 14.44 9.12 -11.57
N ALA A 60 14.19 7.99 -12.24
CA ALA A 60 14.96 7.60 -13.42
C ALA A 60 14.81 8.59 -14.58
N ALA A 61 13.58 9.06 -14.83
CA ALA A 61 13.31 10.08 -15.84
C ALA A 61 13.98 11.42 -15.52
N VAL A 62 13.87 11.88 -14.26
CA VAL A 62 14.54 13.11 -13.80
C VAL A 62 16.06 12.97 -13.86
N GLY A 63 16.60 11.82 -13.41
CA GLY A 63 18.02 11.51 -13.44
C GLY A 63 18.58 11.47 -14.85
N TYR A 64 17.81 10.93 -15.81
CA TYR A 64 18.18 10.96 -17.23
C TYR A 64 18.28 12.40 -17.75
N VAL A 65 17.28 13.25 -17.51
CA VAL A 65 17.34 14.66 -17.91
C VAL A 65 18.51 15.39 -17.26
N LEU A 66 18.76 15.15 -15.96
CA LEU A 66 19.89 15.74 -15.25
C LEU A 66 21.23 15.28 -15.82
N SER A 67 21.35 14.02 -16.26
CA SER A 67 22.60 13.49 -16.84
C SER A 67 23.04 14.20 -18.11
N LEU A 68 22.15 14.95 -18.77
CA LEU A 68 22.50 15.83 -19.89
C LEU A 68 23.40 16.99 -19.48
N ILE A 69 23.46 17.32 -18.19
CA ILE A 69 24.36 18.33 -17.61
C ILE A 69 25.68 17.64 -17.22
N PRO A 70 26.82 17.97 -17.88
CA PRO A 70 28.11 17.36 -17.57
C PRO A 70 28.51 17.61 -16.11
N ILE A 71 29.12 16.60 -15.48
CA ILE A 71 29.69 16.63 -14.12
C ILE A 71 28.61 16.80 -13.02
N ALA A 72 27.90 17.93 -12.99
CA ALA A 72 26.92 18.25 -11.94
C ALA A 72 25.66 17.36 -12.03
N GLY A 73 25.20 17.05 -13.24
CA GLY A 73 23.99 16.27 -13.48
C GLY A 73 23.96 14.92 -12.78
N PRO A 74 24.95 14.03 -13.04
CA PRO A 74 25.03 12.73 -12.37
C PRO A 74 25.13 12.83 -10.84
N ILE A 75 25.87 13.80 -10.30
CA ILE A 75 26.00 14.01 -8.85
C ILE A 75 24.63 14.32 -8.23
N VAL A 76 23.87 15.25 -8.83
CA VAL A 76 22.53 15.61 -8.37
C VAL A 76 21.56 14.42 -8.52
N ALA A 77 21.61 13.68 -9.63
CA ALA A 77 20.78 12.50 -9.84
C ALA A 77 21.01 11.42 -8.77
N ILE A 78 22.27 11.15 -8.42
CA ILE A 78 22.65 10.23 -7.34
C ILE A 78 22.16 10.75 -5.99
N ALA A 79 22.33 12.05 -5.71
CA ALA A 79 21.83 12.64 -4.46
C ALA A 79 20.30 12.51 -4.35
N LEU A 80 19.56 12.72 -5.43
CA LEU A 80 18.10 12.55 -5.47
C LEU A 80 17.66 11.11 -5.25
N PHE A 81 18.52 10.12 -5.48
CA PHE A 81 18.20 8.71 -5.17
C PHE A 81 17.95 8.49 -3.67
N SER A 82 18.52 9.34 -2.80
CA SER A 82 18.21 9.31 -1.36
C SER A 82 16.71 9.51 -1.07
N LEU A 83 15.98 10.26 -1.90
CA LEU A 83 14.53 10.41 -1.78
C LEU A 83 13.78 9.11 -2.13
N VAL A 84 14.29 8.35 -3.11
CA VAL A 84 13.74 7.02 -3.44
C VAL A 84 13.94 6.07 -2.27
N ILE A 85 15.13 6.08 -1.66
CA ILE A 85 15.42 5.29 -0.45
C ILE A 85 14.51 5.71 0.71
N ALA A 86 14.35 7.01 0.97
CA ALA A 86 13.49 7.52 2.03
C ALA A 86 12.02 7.14 1.81
N MET A 87 11.53 7.25 0.57
CA MET A 87 10.19 6.80 0.20
C MET A 87 10.04 5.28 0.37
N ALA A 88 11.03 4.49 -0.05
CA ALA A 88 11.01 3.04 0.13
C ALA A 88 10.96 2.65 1.62
N ALA A 89 11.75 3.31 2.46
CA ALA A 89 11.73 3.09 3.91
C ALA A 89 10.37 3.49 4.52
N PHE A 90 9.79 4.61 4.10
CA PHE A 90 8.46 5.04 4.53
C PHE A 90 7.38 4.02 4.12
N LEU A 91 7.39 3.57 2.87
CA LEU A 91 6.45 2.56 2.37
C LEU A 91 6.63 1.21 3.09
N ALA A 92 7.87 0.81 3.39
CA ALA A 92 8.16 -0.40 4.16
C ALA A 92 7.64 -0.32 5.60
N ALA A 93 7.83 0.82 6.28
CA ALA A 93 7.26 1.06 7.60
C ALA A 93 5.72 1.02 7.55
N ASN A 94 5.11 1.68 6.57
CA ASN A 94 3.66 1.67 6.38
C ASN A 94 3.11 0.25 6.12
N TRP A 95 3.80 -0.52 5.30
CA TRP A 95 3.50 -1.92 5.03
C TRP A 95 3.57 -2.75 6.32
N LEU A 96 4.59 -2.56 7.15
CA LEU A 96 4.73 -3.26 8.43
C LEU A 96 3.60 -2.92 9.40
N PHE A 97 3.23 -1.65 9.53
CA PHE A 97 2.09 -1.24 10.36
C PHE A 97 0.78 -1.87 9.87
N SER A 98 0.58 -1.89 8.56
CA SER A 98 -0.63 -2.46 7.93
C SER A 98 -0.71 -3.97 8.13
N PHE A 99 0.44 -4.66 8.06
CA PHE A 99 0.55 -6.08 8.39
C PHE A 99 0.16 -6.36 9.84
N VAL A 100 0.71 -5.60 10.78
CA VAL A 100 0.38 -5.76 12.21
C VAL A 100 -1.11 -5.50 12.48
N MET A 101 -1.72 -4.51 11.82
CA MET A 101 -3.16 -4.25 11.93
C MET A 101 -4.00 -5.38 11.32
N ALA A 102 -3.59 -5.92 10.17
CA ALA A 102 -4.24 -7.08 9.55
C ALA A 102 -4.20 -8.31 10.47
N LEU A 103 -3.07 -8.55 11.15
CA LEU A 103 -2.95 -9.62 12.16
C LEU A 103 -3.91 -9.42 13.35
N ARG A 104 -4.15 -8.17 13.73
CA ARG A 104 -5.09 -7.81 14.80
C ARG A 104 -6.56 -7.88 14.34
N GLY A 105 -6.81 -7.89 13.04
CA GLY A 105 -8.17 -7.88 12.46
C GLY A 105 -8.83 -6.51 12.55
N GLU A 106 -8.04 -5.43 12.60
CA GLU A 106 -8.53 -4.06 12.70
C GLU A 106 -8.62 -3.42 11.31
N GLU A 107 -9.83 -3.00 10.91
CA GLU A 107 -10.05 -2.15 9.72
C GLU A 107 -9.77 -0.69 10.06
N ARG A 108 -8.49 -0.32 10.28
CA ARG A 108 -8.11 1.09 10.36
C ARG A 108 -7.57 1.57 9.03
N THR A 109 -8.44 2.19 8.23
CA THR A 109 -7.98 3.06 7.13
C THR A 109 -7.17 4.20 7.73
N ILE A 110 -5.90 4.29 7.33
CA ILE A 110 -4.99 5.36 7.77
C ILE A 110 -5.68 6.71 7.48
N PRO A 111 -5.84 7.60 8.48
CA PRO A 111 -6.70 8.78 8.36
C PRO A 111 -6.32 9.71 7.21
N PHE A 112 -5.07 9.69 6.76
CA PHE A 112 -4.60 10.49 5.63
C PHE A 112 -5.16 10.01 4.28
N ALA A 113 -5.22 8.69 4.06
CA ALA A 113 -5.79 8.10 2.85
C ALA A 113 -7.31 8.33 2.76
N ASN A 114 -8.01 8.28 3.90
CA ASN A 114 -9.45 8.52 3.95
C ASN A 114 -9.80 9.98 3.59
N ARG A 115 -9.01 10.97 4.03
CA ARG A 115 -9.23 12.38 3.67
C ARG A 115 -9.02 12.66 2.18
N VAL A 116 -8.01 12.03 1.58
CA VAL A 116 -7.75 12.15 0.13
C VAL A 116 -8.86 11.43 -0.65
N ALA A 117 -9.27 10.24 -0.22
CA ALA A 117 -10.40 9.51 -0.84
C ALA A 117 -11.73 10.29 -0.75
N LEU A 118 -12.03 10.91 0.40
CA LEU A 118 -13.22 11.76 0.56
C LEU A 118 -13.18 13.02 -0.33
N ARG A 119 -11.99 13.56 -0.61
CA ARG A 119 -11.83 14.70 -1.53
C ARG A 119 -11.89 14.30 -3.01
N VAL A 120 -11.35 13.13 -3.35
CA VAL A 120 -11.29 12.65 -4.74
C VAL A 120 -12.59 11.97 -5.17
N PHE A 121 -13.29 11.29 -4.26
CA PHE A 121 -14.51 10.52 -4.52
C PHE A 121 -15.79 11.09 -3.89
N GLY A 122 -15.75 12.30 -3.33
CA GLY A 122 -16.87 13.13 -2.89
C GLY A 122 -18.18 12.44 -2.51
N ASN A 123 -18.49 12.34 -1.21
CA ASN A 123 -19.85 12.21 -0.63
C ASN A 123 -20.90 11.31 -1.33
N GLY A 124 -20.50 10.25 -2.03
CA GLY A 124 -21.43 9.41 -2.80
C GLY A 124 -22.23 8.36 -2.01
N GLY A 125 -22.36 8.46 -0.68
CA GLY A 125 -23.00 7.37 0.08
C GLY A 125 -23.39 7.63 1.53
N ALA A 126 -23.49 8.89 1.97
CA ALA A 126 -24.15 9.17 3.25
C ALA A 126 -25.67 9.21 3.00
N GLU A 127 -26.27 8.05 2.74
CA GLU A 127 -27.68 7.86 2.99
C GLU A 127 -27.90 8.08 4.49
N THR A 128 -28.53 9.20 4.81
CA THR A 128 -29.08 9.49 6.13
C THR A 128 -29.96 8.32 6.57
N PRO A 129 -29.77 7.75 7.78
CA PRO A 129 -30.76 6.86 8.34
C PRO A 129 -32.06 7.67 8.52
N SER A 130 -33.10 7.32 7.77
CA SER A 130 -34.45 7.82 8.03
C SER A 130 -34.89 7.31 9.41
N ALA A 131 -35.24 8.26 10.28
CA ALA A 131 -35.86 8.02 11.59
C ALA A 131 -37.22 7.32 11.46
#